data_AF-A0A0N5ASJ2-F1
#
_entry.id   AF-A0A0N5ASJ2-F1
#
_cell.length_a   1.000
_cell.length_b   1.000
_cell.length_c   1.000
_cell.angle_alpha   90.00
_cell.angle_beta   90.00
_cell.angle_gamma   90.00
#
_symmetry.space_group_name_H-M   'P 1'
#
loop_
_entity.id
_entity.type
_entity.pdbx_description
1 polymer ?
#
loop_
_entity_poly.entity_id
_entity_poly.type
_entity_poly.pdbx_seq_one_letter_code
_entity_poly.pdbx_strand_id
1 'polypeptide(L)' 'MLPMQTVGLGVAMVMQQAGALVGAKPQVDVVALEGKVRKAKAEGRTVTMVNGCLYFDYQLVAYLPPYIDFHI' A
#
# COMPACT_ATOMS: atom_id res chain seq x y z
N MET A 1 27.60 -1.62 11.20
CA MET A 1 26.85 -0.35 11.17
C MET A 1 25.76 -0.50 10.11
N LEU A 2 24.47 -0.58 10.50
CA LEU A 2 23.25 -0.17 9.77
C LEU A 2 21.97 -0.82 10.35
N PRO A 3 21.41 -0.26 11.44
CA PRO A 3 19.98 -0.38 11.77
C PRO A 3 19.14 0.79 11.22
N MET A 4 19.76 1.75 10.51
CA MET A 4 19.11 3.01 10.11
C MET A 4 18.15 2.85 8.91
N GLN A 5 18.29 1.79 8.10
CA GLN A 5 17.50 1.59 6.88
C GLN A 5 16.06 1.13 7.17
N THR A 6 15.83 0.28 8.16
CA THR A 6 14.50 -0.26 8.46
C THR A 6 13.60 0.76 9.16
N VAL A 7 14.15 1.50 10.13
CA VAL A 7 13.41 2.55 10.84
C VAL A 7 13.05 3.70 9.88
N GLY A 8 13.97 4.10 9.00
CA GLY A 8 13.71 5.16 8.01
C GLY A 8 12.58 4.80 7.04
N LEU A 9 12.54 3.55 6.56
CA LEU A 9 11.46 3.04 5.71
C LEU A 9 10.12 3.02 6.47
N GLY A 10 10.11 2.55 7.72
CA GLY A 10 8.90 2.53 8.55
C GLY A 10 8.31 3.93 8.76
N VAL A 11 9.16 4.92 9.07
CA VAL A 11 8.72 6.32 9.22
C VAL A 11 8.18 6.87 7.89
N ALA A 12 8.85 6.59 6.77
CA ALA A 12 8.39 7.04 5.46
C ALA A 12 7.00 6.46 5.09
N MET A 13 6.77 5.18 5.36
CA MET A 13 5.46 4.54 5.16
C MET A 13 4.36 5.19 6.00
N VAL A 14 4.64 5.46 7.27
CA VAL A 14 3.68 6.11 8.19
C VAL A 14 3.33 7.52 7.71
N MET A 15 4.32 8.30 7.28
CA MET A 15 4.09 9.65 6.75
C MET A 15 3.29 9.63 5.45
N GLN A 16 3.59 8.69 4.54
CA GLN A 16 2.84 8.53 3.28
C GLN A 16 1.38 8.12 3.55
N GLN A 17 1.17 7.18 4.48
CA GLN A 17 -0.16 6.78 4.92
C GLN A 17 -0.94 7.95 5.51
N ALA A 18 -0.34 8.72 6.42
CA ALA A 18 -0.96 9.89 7.02
C ALA A 18 -1.39 10.91 5.96
N GLY A 19 -0.54 11.16 4.95
CA GLY A 19 -0.88 12.02 3.82
C GLY A 19 -2.10 11.51 3.02
N ALA A 20 -2.18 10.21 2.75
CA ALA A 20 -3.30 9.62 2.03
C ALA A 20 -4.63 9.65 2.82
N LEU A 21 -4.56 9.57 4.15
CA LEU A 21 -5.75 9.64 5.03
C LEU A 21 -6.28 11.07 5.18
N VAL A 22 -5.42 12.08 5.08
CA VAL A 22 -5.80 13.50 5.12
C VAL A 22 -6.31 14.00 3.76
N GLY A 23 -5.94 13.33 2.66
CA GLY A 23 -6.44 13.57 1.31
C GLY A 23 -7.85 13.01 1.06
N ALA A 24 -8.60 13.63 0.15
CA ALA A 24 -9.95 13.21 -0.23
C ALA A 24 -10.00 11.72 -0.63
N LYS A 25 -11.03 11.00 -0.17
CA LYS A 25 -11.24 9.56 -0.42
C LYS A 25 -11.25 9.26 -1.93
N PRO A 26 -10.23 8.59 -2.49
CA PRO A 26 -10.29 8.12 -3.86
C PRO A 26 -11.38 7.04 -3.94
N GLN A 27 -12.25 7.11 -4.96
CA GLN A 27 -13.02 5.94 -5.35
C GLN A 27 -12.02 4.86 -5.79
N VAL A 28 -11.96 3.77 -5.03
CA VAL A 28 -11.08 2.64 -5.36
C VAL A 28 -11.79 1.76 -6.37
N ASP A 29 -11.26 1.71 -7.59
CA ASP A 29 -11.62 0.68 -8.57
C ASP A 29 -10.93 -0.63 -8.15
N VAL A 30 -11.73 -1.51 -7.54
CA VAL A 30 -11.28 -2.81 -7.01
C VAL A 30 -10.73 -3.70 -8.12
N VAL A 31 -11.40 -3.76 -9.27
CA VAL A 31 -11.01 -4.64 -10.38
C VAL A 31 -9.67 -4.20 -10.96
N ALA A 32 -9.48 -2.89 -11.15
CA ALA A 32 -8.21 -2.36 -11.59
C ALA A 32 -7.08 -2.62 -10.57
N LEU A 33 -7.40 -2.57 -9.26
CA LEU A 33 -6.44 -2.80 -8.19
C LEU A 33 -6.01 -4.27 -8.10
N GLU A 34 -6.93 -5.23 -8.25
CA GLU A 34 -6.61 -6.66 -8.32
C GLU A 34 -5.68 -6.97 -9.50
N GLY A 35 -5.96 -6.38 -10.67
CA GLY A 35 -5.10 -6.48 -11.84
C GLY A 35 -3.67 -6.00 -11.58
N LYS A 36 -3.53 -4.90 -10.83
CA LYS A 36 -2.23 -4.37 -10.41
C LYS A 36 -1.53 -5.30 -9.42
N VAL A 37 -2.24 -5.87 -8.44
CA VAL A 37 -1.68 -6.84 -7.49
C VAL A 37 -1.16 -8.07 -8.22
N ARG A 38 -1.96 -8.66 -9.11
CA ARG A 38 -1.55 -9.84 -9.88
C ARG A 38 -0.30 -9.57 -10.71
N LYS A 39 -0.23 -8.40 -11.36
CA LYS A 39 0.95 -8.00 -12.12
C LYS A 39 2.17 -7.84 -11.21
N ALA A 40 2.04 -7.13 -10.09
CA ALA A 40 3.13 -6.93 -9.14
C ALA A 40 3.68 -8.26 -8.61
N LYS A 41 2.79 -9.20 -8.25
CA LYS A 41 3.18 -10.56 -7.84
C LYS A 41 3.89 -11.32 -8.96
N ALA A 42 3.39 -11.26 -10.19
CA ALA A 42 4.02 -11.90 -11.35
C ALA A 42 5.42 -11.34 -11.66
N GLU A 43 5.65 -10.06 -11.35
CA GLU A 43 6.96 -9.39 -11.47
C GLU A 43 7.88 -9.65 -10.26
N GLY A 44 7.45 -10.42 -9.26
CA GLY A 44 8.23 -10.71 -8.05
C GLY A 44 8.33 -9.53 -7.07
N ARG A 45 7.46 -8.53 -7.18
CA ARG A 45 7.43 -7.35 -6.30
C ARG A 45 6.83 -7.70 -4.94
N THR A 46 7.24 -6.96 -3.91
CA THR A 46 6.67 -7.12 -2.56
C THR A 46 5.29 -6.46 -2.53
N VAL A 47 4.26 -7.24 -2.19
CA VAL A 47 2.90 -6.73 -1.97
C VAL A 47 2.55 -6.86 -0.49
N THR A 48 2.26 -5.73 0.15
CA THR A 48 1.98 -5.67 1.59
C THR A 48 0.70 -4.91 1.85
N MET A 49 -0.17 -5.43 2.71
CA MET A 49 -1.35 -4.72 3.19
C MET A 49 -1.27 -4.50 4.70
N VAL A 50 -1.39 -3.25 5.13
CA VAL A 50 -1.33 -2.84 6.53
C VAL A 50 -2.35 -1.74 6.76
N ASN A 51 -3.24 -1.88 7.76
CA ASN A 51 -4.23 -0.88 8.13
C ASN A 51 -5.12 -0.40 6.96
N GLY A 52 -5.50 -1.30 6.06
CA GLY A 52 -6.24 -0.98 4.84
C GLY A 52 -5.41 -0.29 3.74
N CYS A 53 -4.13 0.00 3.98
CA CYS A 53 -3.23 0.53 2.97
C CYS A 53 -2.52 -0.61 2.23
N LEU A 54 -2.56 -0.57 0.90
CA LEU A 54 -1.83 -1.47 0.02
C LEU A 54 -0.53 -0.81 -0.42
N TYR A 55 0.57 -1.54 -0.31
CA TYR A 55 1.91 -1.10 -0.67
C TYR A 55 2.55 -2.06 -1.68
N PHE A 56 3.21 -1.52 -2.68
CA PHE A 56 4.11 -2.27 -3.56
C PHE A 56 5.54 -1.79 -3.34
N ASP A 57 6.46 -2.71 -3.03
CA ASP A 57 7.85 -2.40 -2.67
C ASP A 57 7.95 -1.22 -1.70
N TYR A 58 7.08 -1.25 -0.68
CA TYR A 58 7.01 -0.25 0.39
C TYR A 58 6.46 1.13 -0.01
N GLN A 59 5.96 1.30 -1.23
CA GLN A 59 5.27 2.51 -1.68
C GLN A 59 3.76 2.35 -1.63
N LEU A 60 3.05 3.30 -1.01
CA LEU A 60 1.58 3.27 -0.94
C LEU A 60 0.97 3.41 -2.35
N VAL A 61 0.11 2.46 -2.71
CA VAL A 61 -0.58 2.43 -4.00
C VAL A 61 -2.09 2.59 -3.88
N ALA A 62 -2.68 2.22 -2.74
CA ALA A 62 -4.11 2.42 -2.49
C ALA A 62 -4.43 2.42 -0.98
N TYR A 63 -5.53 3.08 -0.62
CA TYR A 63 -6.21 2.89 0.66
C TYR A 63 -7.56 2.21 0.40
N LEU A 64 -7.73 1.00 0.93
CA LEU A 64 -8.93 0.19 0.89
C LEU A 64 -9.78 0.49 2.13
N PRO A 65 -10.96 1.12 1.97
CA PRO A 65 -11.89 1.30 3.06
C PRO A 65 -12.35 -0.04 3.65
N PRO A 66 -12.71 -0.11 4.95
CA PRO A 66 -13.03 -1.35 5.64
C PRO A 66 -14.29 -2.07 5.13
N TYR A 67 -15.08 -1.44 4.26
CA TYR A 67 -16.26 -2.03 3.63
C TYR A 67 -15.98 -2.67 2.27
N ILE A 68 -14.76 -2.55 1.75
CA ILE A 68 -14.35 -3.22 0.50
C ILE A 68 -13.78 -4.58 0.86
N ASP A 69 -14.36 -5.63 0.29
CA ASP A 69 -13.75 -6.95 0.30
C ASP A 69 -12.68 -7.02 -0.81
N PHE A 70 -11.43 -7.25 -0.42
CA PHE A 70 -10.27 -7.26 -1.31
C PHE A 70 -9.35 -8.41 -0.94
N HIS A 71 -9.18 -9.35 -1.85
CA HIS A 71 -8.31 -10.51 -1.66
C HIS A 71 -6.98 -10.28 -2.40
N ILE A 72 -5.86 -10.47 -1.69
CA ILE A 72 -4.51 -10.23 -2.22
C ILE A 72 -3.93 -11.52 -2.80
#